data_AF-A0A968T6Y9-F1
#
_entry.id   AF-A0A968T6Y9-F1
#
_cell.length_a   1.000
_cell.length_b   1.000
_cell.length_c   1.000
_cell.angle_alpha   90.00
_cell.angle_beta   90.00
_cell.angle_gamma   90.00
#
_symmetry.space_group_name_H-M   'P 1'
#
loop_
_entity.id
_entity.type
_entity.pdbx_description
1 polymer ?
#
loop_
_entity_poly.entity_id
_entity_poly.type
_entity_poly.pdbx_seq_one_letter_code
_entity_poly.pdbx_strand_id
1 'polypeptide(L)'
;MASALELILDFHEDDFTAEKVVSLLEHTRIKQKYGIDNCSYIRTVVNRANIRFGIENRIEDDSLYVSWKYGLEKILLGYAMLTDETFPSKEFPAGITLYPYRDAEASRSYDLFRLMAFVEQLQHIITAKKTCKSMAAWKTFLLDEVIDPMIFTDDAMPDDRSELESIYTALRFADQLAENNPVSFQVFMEELKSEVF
;
A
#
# COMPACT_ATOMS: atom_id res chain seq x y z
N MET A 1 8.29 0.78 -15.15
CA MET A 1 8.37 0.00 -13.89
C MET A 1 9.20 0.72 -12.85
N ALA A 2 10.44 1.08 -13.17
CA ALA A 2 11.38 1.70 -12.24
C ALA A 2 10.77 2.88 -11.45
N SER A 3 10.10 3.82 -12.11
CA SER A 3 9.44 4.94 -11.42
C SER A 3 8.34 4.51 -10.44
N ALA A 4 7.51 3.51 -10.78
CA ALA A 4 6.50 2.99 -9.85
C ALA A 4 7.15 2.34 -8.62
N LEU A 5 8.21 1.57 -8.88
CA LEU A 5 8.96 0.88 -7.84
C LEU A 5 9.61 1.88 -6.90
N GLU A 6 10.32 2.88 -7.43
CA GLU A 6 10.94 3.95 -6.65
C GLU A 6 9.91 4.67 -5.75
N LEU A 7 8.75 5.04 -6.31
CA LEU A 7 7.67 5.67 -5.54
C LEU A 7 7.16 4.80 -4.37
N ILE A 8 7.09 3.47 -4.54
CA ILE A 8 6.69 2.56 -3.46
C ILE A 8 7.81 2.40 -2.43
N LEU A 9 9.06 2.20 -2.88
CA LEU A 9 10.20 1.95 -2.01
C LEU A 9 10.61 3.19 -1.22
N ASP A 10 10.37 4.39 -1.72
CA ASP A 10 10.61 5.66 -1.03
C ASP A 10 9.38 6.11 -0.20
N PHE A 11 8.26 5.36 -0.19
CA PHE A 11 7.11 5.66 0.66
C PHE A 11 7.38 5.26 2.12
N HIS A 12 7.10 6.16 3.05
CA HIS A 12 7.30 5.98 4.50
C HIS A 12 6.00 6.12 5.29
N GLU A 13 6.06 5.82 6.59
CA GLU A 13 4.90 5.94 7.47
C GLU A 13 4.34 7.37 7.53
N ASP A 14 5.20 8.38 7.52
CA ASP A 14 4.82 9.80 7.52
C ASP A 14 4.13 10.23 6.21
N ASP A 15 4.24 9.43 5.15
CA ASP A 15 3.61 9.69 3.87
C ASP A 15 2.15 9.24 3.82
N PHE A 16 1.62 8.58 4.85
CA PHE A 16 0.23 8.06 4.91
C PHE A 16 -0.87 9.14 4.97
N THR A 17 -0.64 10.31 4.39
CA THR A 17 -1.69 11.29 4.09
C THR A 17 -2.62 10.78 2.98
N ALA A 18 -3.88 11.21 3.03
CA ALA A 18 -4.89 10.89 2.01
C ALA A 18 -4.39 11.19 0.59
N GLU A 19 -3.74 12.36 0.41
CA GLU A 19 -3.27 12.80 -0.90
C GLU A 19 -2.15 11.92 -1.45
N LYS A 20 -1.12 11.62 -0.64
CA LYS A 20 0.04 10.84 -1.10
C LYS A 20 -0.33 9.39 -1.40
N VAL A 21 -1.14 8.75 -0.55
CA VAL A 21 -1.60 7.36 -0.78
C VAL A 21 -2.43 7.27 -2.06
N VAL A 22 -3.39 8.19 -2.26
CA VAL A 22 -4.22 8.15 -3.48
C VAL A 22 -3.43 8.53 -4.73
N SER A 23 -2.49 9.48 -4.63
CA SER A 23 -1.59 9.81 -5.74
C SER A 23 -0.69 8.62 -6.13
N LEU A 24 -0.22 7.84 -5.16
CA LEU A 24 0.53 6.61 -5.43
C LEU A 24 -0.35 5.59 -6.16
N LEU A 25 -1.59 5.38 -5.71
CA LEU A 25 -2.55 4.49 -6.38
C LEU A 25 -2.86 4.93 -7.82
N GLU A 26 -2.86 6.23 -8.10
CA GLU A 26 -3.14 6.80 -9.42
C GLU A 26 -2.02 6.58 -10.43
N HIS A 27 -0.82 6.24 -9.97
CA HIS A 27 0.30 5.93 -10.85
C HIS A 27 -0.05 4.79 -11.81
N THR A 28 0.14 4.99 -13.12
CA THR A 28 -0.43 4.16 -14.20
C THR A 28 -0.30 2.65 -13.96
N ARG A 29 0.92 2.16 -13.67
CA ARG A 29 1.16 0.72 -13.45
C ARG A 29 0.59 0.19 -12.14
N ILE A 30 0.48 1.02 -11.10
CA ILE A 30 -0.11 0.64 -9.81
C ILE A 30 -1.62 0.57 -9.97
N LYS A 31 -2.22 1.63 -10.52
CA LYS A 31 -3.64 1.69 -10.85
C LYS A 31 -4.10 0.48 -11.68
N GLN A 32 -3.33 0.14 -12.71
CA GLN A 32 -3.60 -1.03 -13.56
C GLN A 32 -3.50 -2.34 -12.78
N LYS A 33 -2.51 -2.49 -11.89
CA LYS A 33 -2.32 -3.71 -11.11
C LYS A 33 -3.52 -4.02 -10.22
N TYR A 34 -4.04 -2.98 -9.56
CA TYR A 34 -5.22 -3.10 -8.71
C TYR A 34 -6.53 -3.07 -9.51
N GLY A 35 -6.46 -2.81 -10.82
CA GLY A 35 -7.62 -2.73 -11.70
C GLY A 35 -8.56 -1.58 -11.36
N ILE A 36 -8.05 -0.46 -10.83
CA ILE A 36 -8.89 0.67 -10.41
C ILE A 36 -9.49 1.38 -11.63
N ASP A 37 -10.81 1.50 -11.63
CA ASP A 37 -11.55 2.11 -12.74
C ASP A 37 -11.75 3.62 -12.53
N ASN A 38 -12.04 4.05 -11.30
CA ASN A 38 -12.42 5.43 -11.00
C ASN A 38 -11.69 6.00 -9.76
N CYS A 39 -10.50 6.55 -9.97
CA CYS A 39 -9.73 7.24 -8.92
C CYS A 39 -10.44 8.49 -8.38
N SER A 40 -11.25 9.18 -9.19
CA SER A 40 -12.02 10.36 -8.72
C SER A 40 -13.09 9.98 -7.69
N TYR A 41 -13.71 8.81 -7.87
CA TYR A 41 -14.62 8.24 -6.88
C TYR A 41 -13.88 7.88 -5.59
N ILE A 42 -12.72 7.23 -5.69
CA ILE A 42 -11.87 6.94 -4.52
C ILE A 42 -11.53 8.21 -3.75
N ARG A 43 -11.03 9.26 -4.43
CA ARG A 43 -10.74 10.56 -3.79
C ARG A 43 -11.96 11.13 -3.05
N THR A 44 -13.12 11.05 -3.69
CA THR A 44 -14.38 11.53 -3.09
C THR A 44 -14.73 10.74 -1.83
N VAL A 45 -14.66 9.41 -1.89
CA VAL A 45 -14.97 8.53 -0.77
C VAL A 45 -13.97 8.70 0.36
N VAL A 46 -12.67 8.72 0.10
CA VAL A 46 -11.62 8.98 1.09
C VAL A 46 -11.88 10.29 1.83
N ASN A 47 -12.22 11.35 1.09
CA ASN A 47 -12.54 12.65 1.69
C ASN A 47 -13.82 12.62 2.55
N ARG A 48 -14.91 12.02 2.04
CA ARG A 48 -16.21 11.92 2.75
C ARG A 48 -16.18 10.93 3.92
N ALA A 49 -15.34 9.91 3.84
CA ALA A 49 -15.09 8.98 4.94
C ALA A 49 -14.28 9.62 6.07
N ASN A 50 -13.76 10.83 5.84
CA ASN A 50 -12.91 11.61 6.74
C ASN A 50 -11.51 11.02 6.96
N ILE A 51 -10.99 10.27 5.98
CA ILE A 51 -9.60 9.79 6.01
C ILE A 51 -8.67 10.97 5.69
N ARG A 52 -7.70 11.24 6.57
CA ARG A 52 -6.78 12.37 6.44
C ARG A 52 -5.32 11.94 6.43
N PHE A 53 -4.89 11.22 7.45
CA PHE A 53 -3.50 10.78 7.57
C PHE A 53 -3.37 9.64 8.58
N GLY A 54 -2.25 8.92 8.49
CA GLY A 54 -1.84 7.92 9.46
C GLY A 54 -2.65 6.62 9.37
N ILE A 55 -2.00 5.52 9.71
CA ILE A 55 -2.57 4.18 9.53
C ILE A 55 -3.63 3.91 10.60
N GLU A 56 -3.23 3.89 11.88
CA GLU A 56 -4.13 3.61 13.01
C GLU A 56 -4.42 4.86 13.84
N ASN A 57 -3.43 5.73 14.05
CA ASN A 57 -3.49 6.93 14.89
C ASN A 57 -3.85 6.65 16.36
N ARG A 58 -4.17 7.71 17.13
CA ARG A 58 -4.28 7.69 18.59
C ARG A 58 -5.67 8.06 19.04
N ILE A 59 -6.06 7.53 20.19
CA ILE A 59 -7.35 7.85 20.83
C ILE A 59 -7.22 9.16 21.61
N GLU A 60 -6.06 9.43 22.19
CA GLU A 60 -5.84 10.51 23.15
C GLU A 60 -6.03 11.92 22.54
N ASP A 61 -5.88 12.04 21.23
CA ASP A 61 -6.02 13.30 20.47
C ASP A 61 -7.08 13.20 19.37
N ASP A 62 -7.97 12.20 19.45
CA ASP A 62 -9.04 11.92 18.48
C ASP A 62 -8.55 11.65 17.03
N SER A 63 -7.24 11.52 16.79
CA SER A 63 -6.69 11.31 15.45
C SER A 63 -7.06 9.93 14.87
N LEU A 64 -7.46 8.97 15.71
CA LEU A 64 -8.03 7.69 15.30
C LEU A 64 -9.17 7.87 14.27
N TYR A 65 -10.05 8.85 14.47
CA TYR A 65 -11.24 9.04 13.63
C TYR A 65 -10.94 9.59 12.22
N VAL A 66 -9.68 9.97 11.97
CA VAL A 66 -9.20 10.41 10.66
C VAL A 66 -8.16 9.46 10.04
N SER A 67 -7.95 8.30 10.65
CA SER A 67 -6.98 7.30 10.19
C SER A 67 -7.49 6.47 9.02
N TRP A 68 -6.57 5.84 8.31
CA TRP A 68 -6.89 4.87 7.26
C TRP A 68 -7.66 3.67 7.81
N LYS A 69 -7.20 3.08 8.92
CA LYS A 69 -7.85 1.93 9.54
C LYS A 69 -9.30 2.24 9.91
N TYR A 70 -9.55 3.35 10.59
CA TYR A 70 -10.91 3.75 10.95
C TYR A 70 -11.79 3.99 9.72
N GLY A 71 -11.29 4.73 8.74
CA GLY A 71 -12.07 5.05 7.55
C GLY A 71 -12.37 3.85 6.65
N LEU A 72 -11.43 2.92 6.49
CA LEU A 72 -11.63 1.69 5.69
C LEU A 72 -12.61 0.73 6.37
N GLU A 73 -12.49 0.52 7.69
CA GLU A 73 -13.44 -0.26 8.48
C GLU A 73 -14.87 0.30 8.36
N LYS A 74 -14.99 1.62 8.42
CA LYS A 74 -16.24 2.34 8.24
C LYS A 74 -16.85 2.14 6.84
N ILE A 75 -16.00 2.14 5.80
CA ILE A 75 -16.41 1.89 4.40
C ILE A 75 -16.88 0.45 4.24
N LEU A 76 -16.12 -0.52 4.76
CA LEU A 76 -16.47 -1.95 4.74
C LEU A 76 -17.81 -2.20 5.43
N LEU A 77 -18.01 -1.59 6.60
CA LEU A 77 -19.26 -1.67 7.34
C LEU A 77 -20.42 -1.04 6.56
N GLY A 78 -20.20 0.11 5.91
CA GLY A 78 -21.17 0.77 5.03
C GLY A 78 -21.63 -0.09 3.85
N TYR A 79 -20.70 -0.87 3.28
CA TYR A 79 -21.03 -1.84 2.26
C TYR A 79 -21.87 -3.01 2.81
N ALA A 80 -21.53 -3.51 4.01
CA ALA A 80 -22.21 -4.66 4.61
C ALA A 80 -23.59 -4.32 5.20
N MET A 81 -23.76 -3.09 5.71
CA MET A 81 -24.94 -2.67 6.47
C MET A 81 -25.40 -1.27 6.05
N LEU A 82 -26.60 -1.19 5.49
CA LEU A 82 -27.24 0.09 5.15
C LEU A 82 -28.06 0.61 6.34
N THR A 83 -27.39 1.24 7.31
CA THR A 83 -28.03 1.81 8.51
C THR A 83 -27.26 3.03 9.03
N ASP A 84 -27.92 3.82 9.86
CA ASP A 84 -27.33 4.93 10.64
C ASP A 84 -26.80 4.50 12.00
N GLU A 85 -27.10 3.29 12.42
CA GLU A 85 -26.71 2.81 13.74
C GLU A 85 -25.20 2.64 13.85
N THR A 86 -24.66 2.94 15.03
CA THR A 86 -23.25 2.74 15.31
C THR A 86 -23.00 1.32 15.79
N PHE A 87 -21.91 0.70 15.33
CA PHE A 87 -21.52 -0.65 15.72
C PHE A 87 -20.20 -0.64 16.49
N PRO A 88 -20.06 -1.45 17.55
CA PRO A 88 -18.75 -1.72 18.10
C PRO A 88 -17.92 -2.51 17.08
N SER A 89 -16.63 -2.22 16.98
CA SER A 89 -15.70 -3.03 16.17
C SER A 89 -14.64 -3.65 17.07
N LYS A 90 -14.27 -4.89 16.75
CA LYS A 90 -13.23 -5.64 17.46
C LYS A 90 -11.82 -5.11 17.16
N GLU A 91 -11.69 -4.32 16.10
CA GLU A 91 -10.43 -3.70 15.68
C GLU A 91 -10.05 -2.48 16.52
N PHE A 92 -10.97 -1.98 17.36
CA PHE A 92 -10.77 -0.80 18.20
C PHE A 92 -11.06 -1.08 19.68
N PRO A 93 -10.46 -0.31 20.60
CA PRO A 93 -10.74 -0.43 22.02
C PRO A 93 -12.21 -0.23 22.39
N ALA A 94 -12.60 -0.80 23.53
CA ALA A 94 -13.95 -0.71 24.04
C ALA A 94 -14.41 0.76 24.18
N GLY A 95 -15.60 1.07 23.66
CA GLY A 95 -16.15 2.42 23.65
C GLY A 95 -16.01 3.14 22.30
N ILE A 96 -15.12 2.67 21.41
CA ILE A 96 -15.06 3.15 20.03
C ILE A 96 -16.13 2.45 19.20
N THR A 97 -16.88 3.24 18.44
CA THR A 97 -17.90 2.74 17.52
C THR A 97 -17.67 3.27 16.12
N LEU A 98 -18.12 2.50 15.13
CA LEU A 98 -18.11 2.83 13.72
C LEU A 98 -19.52 3.20 13.28
N TYR A 99 -19.62 4.20 12.40
CA TYR A 99 -20.87 4.56 11.73
C TYR A 99 -20.78 4.17 10.26
N PRO A 100 -21.63 3.26 9.74
CA PRO A 100 -21.51 2.76 8.37
C PRO A 100 -21.43 3.90 7.33
N TYR A 101 -20.46 3.83 6.40
CA TYR A 101 -20.38 4.81 5.32
C TYR A 101 -21.51 4.58 4.29
N ARG A 102 -22.55 5.42 4.37
CA ARG A 102 -23.77 5.26 3.56
C ARG A 102 -23.58 5.28 2.05
N ASP A 103 -22.64 6.08 1.56
CA ASP A 103 -22.45 6.28 0.12
C ASP A 103 -21.56 5.19 -0.51
N ALA A 104 -21.36 4.05 0.16
CA ALA A 104 -20.75 2.86 -0.44
C ALA A 104 -21.73 2.24 -1.45
N GLU A 105 -21.86 2.85 -2.63
CA GLU A 105 -22.70 2.34 -3.72
C GLU A 105 -22.23 0.92 -4.13
N ALA A 106 -23.11 -0.07 -4.01
CA ALA A 106 -22.79 -1.48 -4.29
C ALA A 106 -22.29 -1.74 -5.74
N SER A 107 -22.67 -0.90 -6.70
CA SER A 107 -22.20 -1.00 -8.09
C SER A 107 -20.79 -0.45 -8.33
N ARG A 108 -20.23 0.28 -7.35
CA ARG A 108 -18.90 0.92 -7.41
C ARG A 108 -17.97 0.49 -6.27
N SER A 109 -18.39 -0.46 -5.44
CA SER A 109 -17.64 -0.90 -4.25
C SER A 109 -16.34 -1.64 -4.56
N TYR A 110 -16.20 -2.20 -5.77
CA TYR A 110 -14.97 -2.91 -6.18
C TYR A 110 -13.72 -2.03 -6.07
N ASP A 111 -13.79 -0.77 -6.49
CA ASP A 111 -12.67 0.18 -6.35
C ASP A 111 -12.34 0.49 -4.89
N LEU A 112 -13.31 0.41 -3.97
CA LEU A 112 -13.07 0.59 -2.53
C LEU A 112 -12.40 -0.63 -1.91
N PHE A 113 -12.75 -1.84 -2.34
CA PHE A 113 -12.06 -3.05 -1.91
C PHE A 113 -10.64 -3.13 -2.46
N ARG A 114 -10.43 -2.71 -3.70
CA ARG A 114 -9.10 -2.59 -4.31
C ARG A 114 -8.25 -1.54 -3.60
N LEU A 115 -8.85 -0.41 -3.21
CA LEU A 115 -8.20 0.59 -2.34
C LEU A 115 -7.78 -0.01 -1.00
N MET A 116 -8.67 -0.76 -0.35
CA MET A 116 -8.37 -1.42 0.93
C MET A 116 -7.18 -2.38 0.79
N ALA A 117 -7.20 -3.26 -0.23
CA ALA A 117 -6.09 -4.17 -0.51
C ALA A 117 -4.77 -3.43 -0.83
N PHE A 118 -4.84 -2.29 -1.53
CA PHE A 118 -3.68 -1.45 -1.78
C PHE A 118 -3.09 -0.85 -0.50
N VAL A 119 -3.94 -0.29 0.37
CA VAL A 119 -3.52 0.32 1.64
C VAL A 119 -2.92 -0.73 2.57
N GLU A 120 -3.52 -1.91 2.65
CA GLU A 120 -3.00 -3.04 3.42
C GLU A 120 -1.62 -3.49 2.92
N GLN A 121 -1.45 -3.65 1.61
CA GLN A 121 -0.16 -4.00 1.01
C GLN A 121 0.90 -2.94 1.29
N LEU A 122 0.54 -1.66 1.18
CA LEU A 122 1.45 -0.55 1.46
C LEU A 122 1.89 -0.54 2.93
N GLN A 123 0.95 -0.76 3.85
CA GLN A 123 1.24 -0.89 5.28
C GLN A 123 2.16 -2.08 5.57
N HIS A 124 1.93 -3.22 4.91
CA HIS A 124 2.76 -4.42 5.03
C HIS A 124 4.21 -4.12 4.63
N ILE A 125 4.41 -3.49 3.48
CA ILE A 125 5.74 -3.09 2.97
C ILE A 125 6.46 -2.17 3.96
N ILE A 126 5.76 -1.15 4.46
CA ILE A 126 6.35 -0.18 5.40
C ILE A 126 6.71 -0.84 6.73
N THR A 127 5.92 -1.80 7.18
CA THR A 127 6.22 -2.59 8.38
C THR A 127 7.42 -3.50 8.15
N ALA A 128 7.48 -4.17 6.99
CA ALA A 128 8.59 -5.06 6.63
C ALA A 128 9.92 -4.30 6.57
N LYS A 129 9.93 -3.08 6.01
CA LYS A 129 11.10 -2.19 5.92
C LYS A 129 11.72 -1.82 7.28
N LYS A 130 10.99 -1.96 8.39
CA LYS A 130 11.49 -1.72 9.77
C LYS A 130 12.28 -2.91 10.35
N THR A 131 12.24 -4.07 9.69
CA THR A 131 12.96 -5.28 10.13
C THR A 131 14.34 -5.37 9.48
N CYS A 132 15.25 -6.13 10.08
CA CYS A 132 16.48 -6.53 9.38
C CYS A 132 16.28 -7.90 8.72
N LYS A 133 16.78 -8.04 7.49
CA LYS A 133 16.74 -9.30 6.73
C LYS A 133 18.10 -9.53 6.05
N SER A 134 18.40 -10.76 5.64
CA SER A 134 19.55 -11.00 4.76
C SER A 134 19.31 -10.40 3.38
N MET A 135 20.38 -10.19 2.60
CA MET A 135 20.28 -9.69 1.22
C MET A 135 19.35 -10.55 0.36
N ALA A 136 19.47 -11.88 0.46
CA ALA A 136 18.59 -12.82 -0.26
C ALA A 136 17.11 -12.64 0.13
N ALA A 137 16.82 -12.47 1.43
CA ALA A 137 15.46 -12.25 1.89
C ALA A 137 14.90 -10.88 1.45
N TRP A 138 15.74 -9.84 1.34
CA TRP A 138 15.33 -8.56 0.75
C TRP A 138 15.03 -8.66 -0.75
N LYS A 139 15.82 -9.43 -1.49
CA LYS A 139 15.54 -9.74 -2.89
C LYS A 139 14.19 -10.44 -3.06
N THR A 140 13.92 -11.47 -2.27
CA THR A 140 12.61 -12.16 -2.27
C THR A 140 11.47 -11.20 -1.90
N PHE A 141 11.65 -10.39 -0.85
CA PHE A 141 10.67 -9.37 -0.47
C PHE A 141 10.38 -8.40 -1.62
N LEU A 142 11.40 -7.89 -2.30
CA LEU A 142 11.22 -6.92 -3.38
C LEU A 142 10.46 -7.51 -4.57
N LEU A 143 10.77 -8.76 -4.96
CA LEU A 143 10.11 -9.42 -6.08
C LEU A 143 8.68 -9.83 -5.71
N ASP A 144 8.54 -10.62 -4.65
CA ASP A 144 7.31 -11.35 -4.34
C ASP A 144 6.31 -10.51 -3.52
N GLU A 145 6.81 -9.55 -2.73
CA GLU A 145 5.98 -8.75 -1.81
C GLU A 145 5.85 -7.28 -2.22
N VAL A 146 6.61 -6.82 -3.23
CA VAL A 146 6.49 -5.44 -3.74
C VAL A 146 6.13 -5.42 -5.23
N ILE A 147 6.98 -5.94 -6.10
CA ILE A 147 6.79 -5.85 -7.55
C ILE A 147 5.56 -6.65 -7.97
N ASP A 148 5.53 -7.94 -7.65
CA ASP A 148 4.45 -8.85 -8.02
C ASP A 148 3.07 -8.40 -7.54
N PRO A 149 2.86 -7.90 -6.31
CA PRO A 149 1.53 -7.46 -5.88
C PRO A 149 1.17 -6.04 -6.31
N MET A 150 2.13 -5.12 -6.47
CA MET A 150 1.82 -3.69 -6.63
C MET A 150 2.03 -3.11 -8.02
N ILE A 151 2.80 -3.78 -8.89
CA ILE A 151 3.18 -3.21 -10.19
C ILE A 151 2.65 -4.09 -11.32
N PHE A 152 1.94 -3.47 -12.26
CA PHE A 152 1.49 -4.15 -13.46
C PHE A 152 2.63 -4.34 -14.46
N THR A 153 2.71 -5.56 -14.98
CA THR A 153 3.64 -6.02 -16.00
C THR A 153 2.87 -6.78 -17.06
N ASP A 154 3.12 -6.47 -18.33
CA ASP A 154 2.60 -7.24 -19.46
C ASP A 154 3.73 -8.03 -20.12
N ASP A 155 3.79 -9.33 -19.86
CA ASP A 155 4.80 -10.23 -20.41
C ASP A 155 4.80 -10.30 -21.94
N ALA A 156 3.69 -9.91 -22.59
CA ALA A 156 3.65 -9.81 -24.04
C ALA A 156 4.45 -8.60 -24.56
N MET A 157 4.58 -7.55 -23.75
CA MET A 157 5.29 -6.33 -24.12
C MET A 157 6.81 -6.51 -23.98
N PRO A 158 7.60 -6.28 -25.05
CA PRO A 158 9.06 -6.38 -24.98
C PRO A 158 9.68 -5.42 -23.96
N ASP A 159 9.14 -4.22 -23.84
CA ASP A 159 9.68 -3.18 -22.94
C ASP A 159 9.54 -3.60 -21.47
N ASP A 160 8.38 -4.12 -21.07
CA ASP A 160 8.12 -4.61 -19.70
C ASP A 160 9.06 -5.75 -19.31
N ARG A 161 9.29 -6.69 -20.24
CA ARG A 161 10.25 -7.78 -20.03
C ARG A 161 11.68 -7.26 -19.86
N SER A 162 12.09 -6.31 -20.69
CA SER A 162 13.42 -5.70 -20.59
C SER A 162 13.60 -4.96 -19.27
N GLU A 163 12.56 -4.27 -18.78
CA GLU A 163 12.58 -3.60 -17.47
C GLU A 163 12.72 -4.61 -16.32
N LEU A 164 11.96 -5.72 -16.35
CA LEU A 164 12.08 -6.80 -15.35
C LEU A 164 13.46 -7.45 -15.34
N GLU A 165 13.99 -7.82 -16.52
CA GLU A 165 15.32 -8.42 -16.64
C GLU A 165 16.42 -7.48 -16.10
N SER A 166 16.27 -6.18 -16.29
CA SER A 166 17.18 -5.19 -15.73
C SER A 166 17.16 -5.20 -14.19
N ILE A 167 15.97 -5.29 -13.58
CA ILE A 167 15.82 -5.42 -12.13
C ILE A 167 16.41 -6.73 -11.62
N TYR A 168 16.09 -7.86 -12.27
CA TYR A 168 16.68 -9.16 -11.90
C TYR A 168 18.20 -9.16 -12.01
N THR A 169 18.75 -8.50 -13.03
CA THR A 169 20.19 -8.37 -13.21
C THR A 169 20.82 -7.54 -12.10
N ALA A 170 20.23 -6.39 -11.77
CA ALA A 170 20.68 -5.57 -10.65
C ALA A 170 20.66 -6.37 -9.34
N LEU A 171 19.59 -7.13 -9.06
CA LEU A 171 19.46 -7.93 -7.84
C LEU A 171 20.44 -9.11 -7.70
N ARG A 172 21.32 -9.35 -8.68
CA ARG A 172 22.36 -10.38 -8.56
C ARG A 172 23.38 -10.09 -7.46
N PHE A 173 23.58 -8.83 -7.09
CA PHE A 173 24.47 -8.48 -5.96
C PHE A 173 24.00 -9.18 -4.67
N ALA A 174 22.68 -9.33 -4.49
CA ALA A 174 22.10 -9.92 -3.29
C ALA A 174 22.41 -11.42 -3.19
N ASP A 175 22.64 -12.10 -4.31
CA ASP A 175 23.10 -13.50 -4.34
C ASP A 175 24.60 -13.61 -4.03
N GLN A 176 25.40 -12.60 -4.41
CA GLN A 176 26.85 -12.57 -4.18
C GLN A 176 27.19 -12.19 -2.72
N LEU A 177 26.39 -11.29 -2.14
CA LEU A 177 26.47 -10.85 -0.74
C LEU A 177 25.58 -11.68 0.18
N ALA A 178 25.18 -12.88 -0.23
CA ALA A 178 24.25 -13.78 0.47
C ALA A 178 24.82 -14.37 1.78
N GLU A 179 25.69 -13.65 2.47
CA GLU A 179 25.93 -13.93 3.88
C GLU A 179 24.62 -13.77 4.66
N ASN A 180 24.34 -14.67 5.60
CA ASN A 180 23.12 -14.64 6.42
C ASN A 180 23.10 -13.50 7.44
N ASN A 181 23.96 -12.49 7.27
CA ASN A 181 24.04 -11.33 8.13
C ASN A 181 22.81 -10.44 7.91
N PRO A 182 22.03 -10.15 8.97
CA PRO A 182 20.89 -9.25 8.85
C PRO A 182 21.35 -7.83 8.52
N VAL A 183 20.80 -7.24 7.47
CA VAL A 183 21.00 -5.84 7.08
C VAL A 183 19.69 -5.08 7.09
N SER A 184 19.76 -3.78 7.31
CA SER A 184 18.58 -2.90 7.22
C SER A 184 18.13 -2.76 5.76
N PHE A 185 16.87 -2.39 5.57
CA PHE A 185 16.34 -2.09 4.24
C PHE A 185 17.12 -0.96 3.55
N GLN A 186 17.58 0.05 4.30
CA GLN A 186 18.35 1.17 3.75
C GLN A 186 19.66 0.70 3.10
N VAL A 187 20.40 -0.19 3.77
CA VAL A 187 21.65 -0.74 3.21
C VAL A 187 21.36 -1.52 1.92
N PHE A 188 20.34 -2.37 1.92
CA PHE A 188 19.92 -3.07 0.70
C PHE A 188 19.55 -2.10 -0.44
N MET A 189 18.84 -1.01 -0.13
CA MET A 189 18.45 -0.01 -1.12
C MET A 189 19.63 0.80 -1.67
N GLU A 190 20.63 1.11 -0.84
CA GLU A 190 21.84 1.80 -1.29
C GLU A 190 22.62 0.94 -2.29
N GLU A 191 22.76 -0.37 -2.02
CA GLU A 191 23.37 -1.33 -2.95
C GLU A 191 22.53 -1.54 -4.22
N LEU A 192 21.20 -1.59 -4.11
CA LEU A 192 20.35 -1.68 -5.31
C LEU A 192 20.48 -0.44 -6.19
N LYS A 193 20.54 0.76 -5.59
CA LYS A 193 20.68 2.01 -6.34
C LYS A 193 22.06 2.12 -7.00
N SER A 194 23.14 1.64 -6.40
CA SER A 194 24.47 1.64 -7.03
C SER A 194 24.60 0.69 -8.22
N GLU A 195 23.77 -0.35 -8.29
CA GLU A 195 23.75 -1.32 -9.40
C GLU A 195 22.79 -0.92 -10.54
N VAL A 196 21.79 -0.07 -10.26
CA VAL A 196 20.78 0.39 -11.22
C VAL A 196 21.14 1.75 -11.86
N PHE A 197 21.95 2.57 -11.19
CA PHE A 197 22.32 3.94 -11.61
C PHE A 197 23.84 4.15 -11.68
#